data_AF-A0A6F9ACC7-F1
#
_entry.id   AF-A0A6F9ACC7-F1
#
_cell.length_a   1.000
_cell.length_b   1.000
_cell.length_c   1.000
_cell.angle_alpha   90.00
_cell.angle_beta   90.00
_cell.angle_gamma   90.00
#
_symmetry.space_group_name_H-M   'P 1'
#
loop_
_entity.id
_entity.type
_entity.pdbx_description
1 polymer ?
#
loop_
_entity_poly.entity_id
_entity_poly.type
_entity_poly.pdbx_seq_one_letter_code
_entity_poly.pdbx_strand_id
1 'polypeptide(L)'
;MREAALHRETAGAEKYDYREMLHNSTFCLVPRGRRLGSFRFLEALQAACVPVMLSNGWELPFSEIINWNTAAVIGDERLLLQIPSTVRSIHQDNILALRQQTQFLWEAYFSSMEKIVLTTLEIIQDRVLQQESRSTLMWNSHPGGLFALPQYKTFTAVIHAVTPLVSQSQPILKLLVAVAKSQYCAQIIVLWNCDKPLPAKHRWPATSVPVIVIEGENKTIVTDAVLSLDEDTVLSTTERLVGYPARSHFWDSNKERWGYTSKYYHFLFTNLFFLLRYYHFLYTNFLPASLKGMVDQLANCEDILMNFLVSAVTKLPPIKSSRASRWADPDHFAQRQTCMNKFASWFGGMPMVHSQMRLDPVLFKDQVSILRKKYRDIERL
;
A
#
# COMPACT_ATOMS: atom_id res chain seq x y z
N MET A 1 -20.39 -15.20 -28.11
CA MET A 1 -21.35 -14.91 -27.03
C MET A 1 -22.29 -16.10 -27.00
N ARG A 2 -22.22 -16.96 -25.97
CA ARG A 2 -23.17 -18.06 -25.79
C ARG A 2 -24.28 -17.52 -24.90
N GLU A 3 -25.52 -17.60 -25.38
CA GLU A 3 -26.67 -17.00 -24.72
C GLU A 3 -27.25 -18.01 -23.71
N ALA A 4 -27.10 -17.71 -22.43
CA ALA A 4 -27.60 -18.54 -21.35
C ALA A 4 -28.99 -18.05 -20.92
N ALA A 5 -30.00 -18.33 -21.74
CA ALA A 5 -31.37 -18.02 -21.38
C ALA A 5 -31.88 -19.03 -20.34
N LEU A 6 -32.29 -18.53 -19.18
CA LEU A 6 -33.08 -19.30 -18.20
C LEU A 6 -34.49 -19.50 -18.78
N HIS A 7 -34.64 -20.45 -19.70
CA HIS A 7 -35.94 -20.81 -20.27
C HIS A 7 -36.39 -22.18 -19.76
N ARG A 8 -37.63 -22.16 -19.25
CA ARG A 8 -38.51 -23.32 -19.05
C ARG A 8 -38.36 -24.31 -20.20
N GLU A 9 -38.21 -25.57 -19.81
CA GLU A 9 -38.33 -26.81 -20.58
C GLU A 9 -38.85 -26.63 -22.01
N THR A 10 -37.93 -26.45 -22.95
CA THR A 10 -38.14 -26.80 -24.36
C THR A 10 -37.43 -28.12 -24.63
N ALA A 11 -38.23 -29.16 -24.95
CA ALA A 11 -37.76 -30.49 -25.26
C ALA A 11 -36.83 -30.44 -26.49
N GLY A 12 -35.52 -30.63 -26.26
CA GLY A 12 -34.52 -30.72 -27.32
C GLY A 12 -33.20 -29.97 -27.08
N ALA A 13 -33.09 -29.12 -26.06
CA ALA A 13 -31.82 -28.45 -25.74
C ALA A 13 -30.91 -29.38 -24.92
N GLU A 14 -29.70 -29.65 -25.41
CA GLU A 14 -28.62 -30.24 -24.62
C GLU A 14 -28.53 -29.51 -23.27
N LYS A 15 -28.59 -30.26 -22.17
CA LYS A 15 -28.69 -29.72 -20.81
C LYS A 15 -27.30 -29.24 -20.36
N TYR A 16 -26.86 -28.10 -20.89
CA TYR A 16 -25.60 -27.48 -20.49
C TYR A 16 -25.69 -27.00 -19.03
N ASP A 17 -24.67 -27.29 -18.22
CA ASP A 17 -24.56 -26.70 -16.89
C ASP A 17 -24.29 -25.20 -17.02
N TYR A 18 -25.24 -24.40 -16.53
CA TYR A 18 -25.19 -22.95 -16.53
C TYR A 18 -23.90 -22.42 -15.89
N ARG A 19 -23.43 -23.04 -14.80
CA ARG A 19 -22.22 -22.61 -14.09
C ARG A 19 -20.97 -22.86 -14.91
N GLU A 20 -20.87 -24.04 -15.51
CA GLU A 20 -19.77 -24.38 -16.40
C GLU A 20 -19.70 -23.43 -17.60
N MET A 21 -20.85 -23.11 -18.20
CA MET A 21 -20.92 -22.17 -19.31
C MET A 21 -20.52 -20.75 -18.92
N LEU A 22 -20.88 -20.30 -17.71
CA LEU A 22 -20.45 -19.01 -17.16
C LEU A 22 -18.93 -18.95 -16.97
N HIS A 23 -18.33 -19.96 -16.34
CA HIS A 23 -16.88 -20.02 -16.12
C HIS A 23 -16.08 -20.11 -17.43
N ASN A 24 -16.62 -20.81 -18.43
CA ASN A 24 -16.01 -20.92 -19.76
C ASN A 24 -16.25 -19.71 -20.67
N SER A 25 -17.04 -18.72 -20.22
CA SER A 25 -17.34 -17.52 -21.00
C SER A 25 -16.36 -16.38 -20.71
N THR A 26 -15.91 -15.71 -21.77
CA THR A 26 -15.09 -14.50 -21.65
C THR A 26 -15.93 -13.28 -21.26
N PHE A 27 -17.08 -13.14 -21.90
CA PHE A 27 -17.99 -12.01 -21.77
C PHE A 27 -19.41 -12.51 -21.48
N CYS A 28 -20.07 -11.90 -20.51
CA CYS A 28 -21.39 -12.30 -20.04
C CYS A 28 -22.38 -11.17 -20.24
N LEU A 29 -23.45 -11.43 -20.99
CA LEU A 29 -24.46 -10.42 -21.27
C LEU A 29 -25.32 -10.18 -20.02
N VAL A 30 -25.41 -8.92 -19.61
CA VAL A 30 -26.21 -8.49 -18.45
C VAL A 30 -27.26 -7.48 -18.94
N PRO A 31 -28.36 -7.96 -19.57
CA PRO A 31 -29.46 -7.09 -19.97
C PRO A 31 -30.27 -6.64 -18.76
N ARG A 32 -30.99 -5.52 -18.93
CA ARG A 32 -31.94 -5.02 -17.94
C ARG A 32 -32.94 -6.11 -17.52
N GLY A 33 -33.01 -6.35 -16.22
CA GLY A 33 -33.98 -7.27 -15.62
C GLY A 33 -35.33 -6.60 -15.34
N ARG A 34 -36.30 -7.40 -14.89
CA ARG A 34 -37.60 -6.88 -14.39
C ARG A 34 -37.50 -6.21 -13.00
N ARG A 35 -36.38 -6.40 -12.29
CA ARG A 35 -36.09 -5.84 -10.97
C ARG A 35 -34.90 -4.90 -11.08
N LEU A 36 -34.77 -4.00 -10.11
CA LEU A 36 -33.67 -3.03 -10.02
C LEU A 36 -32.28 -3.69 -9.87
N GLY A 37 -32.22 -4.96 -9.45
CA GLY A 37 -31.01 -5.76 -9.40
C GLY A 37 -31.05 -6.94 -10.37
N SER A 38 -29.92 -7.24 -11.01
CA SER A 38 -29.72 -8.42 -11.85
C SER A 38 -28.77 -9.40 -11.16
N PHE A 39 -29.26 -10.57 -10.78
CA PHE A 39 -28.41 -11.65 -10.24
C PHE A 39 -27.31 -12.06 -11.22
N ARG A 40 -27.59 -11.94 -12.53
CA ARG A 40 -26.62 -12.19 -13.62
C ARG A 40 -25.38 -11.31 -13.52
N PHE A 41 -25.53 -10.10 -12.98
CA PHE A 41 -24.39 -9.21 -12.77
C PHE A 41 -23.41 -9.81 -11.75
N LEU A 42 -23.91 -10.22 -10.58
CA LEU A 42 -23.08 -10.84 -9.54
C LEU A 42 -22.53 -12.21 -9.97
N GLU A 43 -23.31 -13.01 -10.70
CA GLU A 43 -22.85 -14.29 -11.25
C GLU A 43 -21.73 -14.10 -12.29
N ALA A 44 -21.82 -13.06 -13.12
CA ALA A 44 -20.75 -12.71 -14.06
C ALA A 44 -19.47 -12.31 -13.31
N LEU A 45 -19.60 -11.47 -12.27
CA LEU A 45 -18.46 -11.08 -11.42
C LEU A 45 -17.82 -12.31 -10.75
N GLN A 46 -18.62 -13.19 -10.15
CA GLN A 46 -18.15 -14.41 -9.49
C GLN A 46 -17.40 -15.36 -10.44
N ALA A 47 -17.83 -15.44 -11.71
CA ALA A 47 -17.21 -16.30 -12.70
C ALA A 47 -15.99 -15.69 -13.39
N ALA A 48 -15.53 -14.50 -12.97
CA ALA A 48 -14.56 -13.68 -13.68
C ALA A 48 -14.93 -13.43 -15.16
N CYS A 49 -16.22 -13.45 -15.48
CA CYS A 49 -16.74 -13.24 -16.81
C CYS A 49 -17.04 -11.75 -16.99
N VAL A 50 -16.42 -11.09 -17.97
CA VAL A 50 -16.55 -9.63 -18.13
C VAL A 50 -18.01 -9.27 -18.41
N PRO A 51 -18.69 -8.55 -17.51
CA PRO A 51 -20.09 -8.19 -17.71
C PRO A 51 -20.22 -7.18 -18.85
N VAL A 52 -21.08 -7.52 -19.82
CA VAL A 52 -21.50 -6.64 -20.91
C VAL A 52 -22.87 -6.08 -20.56
N MET A 53 -22.86 -4.85 -20.06
CA MET A 53 -24.03 -4.18 -19.51
C MET A 53 -24.91 -3.66 -20.64
N LEU A 54 -26.18 -4.07 -20.66
CA LEU A 54 -27.19 -3.56 -21.59
C LEU A 54 -28.39 -3.08 -20.78
N SER A 55 -28.19 -1.99 -20.05
CA SER A 55 -29.19 -1.40 -19.17
C SER A 55 -28.94 0.10 -19.05
N ASN A 56 -29.41 0.86 -20.04
CA ASN A 56 -29.17 2.31 -20.12
C ASN A 56 -29.72 3.02 -18.87
N GLY A 57 -28.90 3.79 -18.16
CA GLY A 57 -29.28 4.50 -16.94
C GLY A 57 -29.37 3.63 -15.68
N TRP A 58 -28.84 2.40 -15.70
CA TRP A 58 -28.65 1.65 -14.46
C TRP A 58 -27.40 2.12 -13.72
N GLU A 59 -27.60 2.64 -12.51
CA GLU A 59 -26.52 2.94 -11.57
C GLU A 59 -25.96 1.64 -10.98
N LEU A 60 -24.70 1.33 -11.30
CA LEU A 60 -24.04 0.13 -10.81
C LEU A 60 -23.75 0.23 -9.31
N PRO A 61 -23.71 -0.90 -8.57
CA PRO A 61 -23.40 -0.89 -7.14
C PRO A 61 -22.07 -0.18 -6.86
N PHE A 62 -22.09 0.72 -5.87
CA PHE A 62 -20.91 1.48 -5.42
C PHE A 62 -20.21 2.27 -6.54
N SER A 63 -20.94 2.71 -7.56
CA SER A 63 -20.41 3.49 -8.71
C SER A 63 -19.65 4.76 -8.35
N GLU A 64 -19.90 5.33 -7.17
CA GLU A 64 -19.19 6.52 -6.69
C GLU A 64 -17.72 6.23 -6.33
N ILE A 65 -17.42 5.00 -5.93
CA ILE A 65 -16.07 4.57 -5.52
C ILE A 65 -15.47 3.54 -6.49
N ILE A 66 -16.28 2.75 -7.20
CA ILE A 66 -15.83 1.72 -8.14
C ILE A 66 -15.83 2.27 -9.57
N ASN A 67 -14.68 2.21 -10.23
CA ASN A 67 -14.56 2.56 -11.64
C ASN A 67 -14.94 1.38 -12.54
N TRP A 68 -16.23 1.26 -12.84
CA TRP A 68 -16.77 0.16 -13.63
C TRP A 68 -16.23 0.07 -15.06
N ASN A 69 -15.67 1.14 -15.64
CA ASN A 69 -15.04 1.10 -16.96
C ASN A 69 -13.80 0.19 -17.01
N THR A 70 -13.24 -0.16 -15.84
CA THR A 70 -12.08 -1.05 -15.71
C THR A 70 -12.47 -2.52 -15.51
N ALA A 71 -13.76 -2.83 -15.34
CA ALA A 71 -14.25 -4.18 -15.06
C ALA A 71 -15.41 -4.62 -15.96
N ALA A 72 -16.13 -3.68 -16.60
CA ALA A 72 -17.32 -3.95 -17.37
C ALA A 72 -17.28 -3.27 -18.74
N VAL A 73 -17.98 -3.86 -19.71
CA VAL A 73 -18.24 -3.24 -21.01
C VAL A 73 -19.65 -2.65 -20.97
N ILE A 74 -19.78 -1.34 -21.08
CA ILE A 74 -21.08 -0.66 -21.08
C ILE A 74 -21.56 -0.50 -22.52
N GLY A 75 -22.65 -1.21 -22.86
CA GLY A 75 -23.28 -1.16 -24.17
C GLY A 75 -24.57 -0.33 -24.16
N ASP A 76 -24.78 0.43 -25.23
CA ASP A 76 -26.06 1.11 -25.46
C ASP A 76 -27.11 0.08 -25.93
N GLU A 77 -28.26 0.03 -25.25
CA GLU A 77 -29.39 -0.84 -25.63
C GLU A 77 -29.81 -0.65 -27.10
N ARG A 78 -29.66 0.56 -27.64
CA ARG A 78 -30.01 0.90 -29.03
C ARG A 78 -29.04 0.27 -30.05
N LEU A 79 -27.83 -0.08 -29.62
CA LEU A 79 -26.75 -0.61 -30.46
C LEU A 79 -26.52 -2.11 -30.21
N LEU A 80 -27.55 -2.84 -29.74
CA LEU A 80 -27.47 -4.26 -29.40
C LEU A 80 -26.76 -5.12 -30.47
N LEU A 81 -27.07 -4.88 -31.75
CA LEU A 81 -26.50 -5.63 -32.87
C LEU A 81 -25.00 -5.35 -33.11
N GLN A 82 -24.48 -4.24 -32.59
CA GLN A 82 -23.06 -3.86 -32.69
C GLN A 82 -22.23 -4.42 -31.53
N ILE A 83 -22.85 -4.87 -30.44
CA ILE A 83 -22.14 -5.41 -29.28
C ILE A 83 -21.20 -6.57 -29.66
N PRO A 84 -21.56 -7.53 -30.53
CA PRO A 84 -20.65 -8.59 -30.94
C PRO A 84 -19.39 -8.07 -31.65
N SER A 85 -19.47 -6.98 -32.43
CA SER A 85 -18.27 -6.38 -33.04
C SER A 85 -17.44 -5.62 -32.02
N THR A 86 -18.08 -4.84 -31.12
CA THR A 86 -17.40 -4.12 -30.03
C THR A 86 -16.61 -5.05 -29.12
N VAL A 87 -17.21 -6.16 -28.71
CA VAL A 87 -16.56 -7.13 -27.81
C VAL A 87 -15.41 -7.87 -28.51
N ARG A 88 -15.55 -8.17 -29.80
CA ARG A 88 -14.49 -8.81 -30.61
C ARG A 88 -13.32 -7.88 -30.91
N SER A 89 -13.51 -6.55 -30.88
CA SER A 89 -12.42 -5.59 -31.10
C SER A 89 -11.57 -5.32 -29.85
N ILE A 90 -11.94 -5.88 -28.69
CA ILE A 90 -11.14 -5.73 -27.46
C ILE A 90 -9.93 -6.65 -27.54
N HIS A 91 -8.73 -6.08 -27.43
CA HIS A 91 -7.48 -6.84 -27.40
C HIS A 91 -7.39 -7.78 -26.19
N GLN A 92 -6.69 -8.90 -26.35
CA GLN A 92 -6.56 -9.95 -25.33
C GLN A 92 -6.00 -9.43 -24.00
N ASP A 93 -5.04 -8.50 -24.03
CA ASP A 93 -4.45 -7.91 -22.81
C ASP A 93 -5.49 -7.11 -22.01
N ASN A 94 -6.36 -6.36 -22.72
CA ASN A 94 -7.46 -5.63 -22.11
C ASN A 94 -8.52 -6.58 -21.55
N ILE A 95 -8.80 -7.70 -22.24
CA ILE A 95 -9.70 -8.75 -21.74
C ILE A 95 -9.17 -9.31 -20.43
N LEU A 96 -7.87 -9.62 -20.35
CA LEU A 96 -7.26 -10.13 -19.14
C LEU A 96 -7.36 -9.11 -17.99
N ALA A 97 -7.06 -7.84 -18.25
CA ALA A 97 -7.18 -6.76 -17.27
C ALA A 97 -8.63 -6.61 -16.76
N LEU A 98 -9.62 -6.61 -17.66
CA LEU A 98 -11.05 -6.56 -17.30
C LEU A 98 -11.45 -7.75 -16.41
N ARG A 99 -11.00 -8.97 -16.74
CA ARG A 99 -11.27 -10.18 -15.94
C ARG A 99 -10.61 -10.13 -14.56
N GLN A 100 -9.36 -9.68 -14.49
CA GLN A 100 -8.65 -9.51 -13.23
C GLN A 100 -9.36 -8.49 -12.33
N GLN A 101 -9.76 -7.35 -12.88
CA GLN A 101 -10.50 -6.33 -12.13
C GLN A 101 -11.88 -6.84 -11.70
N THR A 102 -12.58 -7.55 -12.58
CA THR A 102 -13.86 -8.21 -12.26
C THR A 102 -13.73 -9.12 -11.04
N GLN A 103 -12.71 -9.98 -11.03
CA GLN A 103 -12.46 -10.92 -9.94
C GLN A 103 -12.07 -10.20 -8.65
N PHE A 104 -11.21 -9.18 -8.75
CA PHE A 104 -10.84 -8.33 -7.61
C PHE A 104 -12.08 -7.70 -6.96
N LEU A 105 -12.97 -7.08 -7.74
CA LEU A 105 -14.17 -6.44 -7.20
C LEU A 105 -15.10 -7.45 -6.54
N TRP A 106 -15.27 -8.64 -7.15
CA TRP A 106 -16.03 -9.74 -6.56
C TRP A 106 -15.46 -10.13 -5.19
N GLU A 107 -14.18 -10.46 -5.15
CA GLU A 107 -13.51 -10.90 -3.93
C GLU A 107 -13.50 -9.80 -2.86
N ALA A 108 -13.21 -8.56 -3.22
CA ALA A 108 -13.10 -7.46 -2.27
C ALA A 108 -14.46 -7.03 -1.69
N TYR A 109 -15.52 -6.94 -2.51
CA TYR A 109 -16.75 -6.24 -2.11
C TYR A 109 -18.04 -7.05 -2.21
N PHE A 110 -18.12 -8.05 -3.09
CA PHE A 110 -19.39 -8.72 -3.42
C PHE A 110 -19.47 -10.21 -3.02
N SER A 111 -18.36 -10.82 -2.60
CA SER A 111 -18.28 -12.26 -2.33
C SER A 111 -19.09 -12.76 -1.13
N SER A 112 -19.57 -11.86 -0.27
CA SER A 112 -20.50 -12.19 0.81
C SER A 112 -21.40 -11.01 1.15
N MET A 113 -22.53 -11.29 1.81
CA MET A 113 -23.42 -10.24 2.33
C MET A 113 -22.68 -9.34 3.33
N GLU A 114 -21.81 -9.92 4.16
CA GLU A 114 -20.97 -9.17 5.10
C GLU A 114 -20.11 -8.11 4.40
N LYS A 115 -19.41 -8.48 3.31
CA LYS A 115 -18.59 -7.52 2.54
C LYS A 115 -19.43 -6.42 1.90
N ILE A 116 -20.61 -6.74 1.39
CA ILE A 116 -21.54 -5.75 0.81
C ILE A 116 -22.00 -4.77 1.89
N VAL A 117 -22.37 -5.26 3.07
CA VAL A 117 -22.80 -4.43 4.20
C VAL A 117 -21.66 -3.55 4.70
N LEU A 118 -20.47 -4.12 4.91
CA LEU A 118 -19.29 -3.37 5.32
C LEU A 118 -18.92 -2.29 4.30
N THR A 119 -18.91 -2.63 3.00
CA THR A 119 -18.61 -1.66 1.93
C THR A 119 -19.59 -0.50 1.97
N THR A 120 -20.87 -0.80 2.17
CA THR A 120 -21.92 0.22 2.28
C THR A 120 -21.69 1.14 3.48
N LEU A 121 -21.39 0.58 4.66
CA LEU A 121 -21.13 1.34 5.88
C LEU A 121 -19.90 2.23 5.74
N GLU A 122 -18.84 1.71 5.14
CA GLU A 122 -17.59 2.44 4.91
C GLU A 122 -17.75 3.57 3.90
N ILE A 123 -18.53 3.37 2.84
CA ILE A 123 -18.90 4.44 1.90
C ILE A 123 -19.70 5.53 2.62
N ILE A 124 -20.66 5.16 3.48
CA ILE A 124 -21.43 6.13 4.27
C ILE A 124 -20.50 6.91 5.20
N GLN A 125 -19.54 6.23 5.83
CA GLN A 125 -18.52 6.86 6.66
C GLN A 125 -17.68 7.86 5.87
N ASP A 126 -17.18 7.48 4.68
CA ASP A 126 -16.41 8.36 3.79
C ASP A 126 -17.22 9.61 3.38
N ARG A 127 -18.56 9.50 3.22
CA ARG A 127 -19.45 10.63 2.93
C ARG A 127 -19.62 11.58 4.11
N VAL A 128 -19.74 11.03 5.33
CA VAL A 128 -19.92 11.82 6.56
C VAL A 128 -18.60 12.51 6.96
N LEU A 129 -17.48 11.81 6.79
CA LEU A 129 -16.14 12.25 7.19
C LEU A 129 -15.27 12.51 5.95
N GLN A 130 -15.63 13.54 5.17
CA GLN A 130 -14.96 13.83 3.89
C GLN A 130 -13.43 13.99 3.99
N GLN A 131 -12.92 14.50 5.11
CA GLN A 131 -11.48 14.64 5.34
C GLN A 131 -10.74 13.32 5.57
N GLU A 132 -11.48 12.26 5.93
CA GLU A 132 -10.97 10.92 6.20
C GLU A 132 -11.36 9.93 5.09
N SER A 133 -11.93 10.43 3.98
CA SER A 133 -12.40 9.60 2.88
C SER A 133 -11.25 8.90 2.17
N ARG A 134 -11.45 7.62 1.83
CA ARG A 134 -10.47 6.86 1.07
C ARG A 134 -10.45 7.35 -0.37
N SER A 135 -9.27 7.27 -0.98
CA SER A 135 -9.15 7.61 -2.40
C SER A 135 -9.83 6.55 -3.28
N THR A 136 -10.35 6.97 -4.43
CA THR A 136 -10.87 6.07 -5.46
C THR A 136 -9.85 5.00 -5.87
N LEU A 137 -8.55 5.32 -5.80
CA LEU A 137 -7.49 4.36 -6.09
C LEU A 137 -7.48 3.19 -5.08
N MET A 138 -7.68 3.46 -3.79
CA MET A 138 -7.75 2.42 -2.76
C MET A 138 -8.97 1.51 -2.97
N TRP A 139 -10.10 2.08 -3.39
CA TRP A 139 -11.30 1.31 -3.71
C TRP A 139 -11.15 0.44 -4.97
N ASN A 140 -10.25 0.79 -5.90
CA ASN A 140 -10.08 0.07 -7.17
C ASN A 140 -8.78 -0.74 -7.28
N SER A 141 -7.98 -0.82 -6.21
CA SER A 141 -6.70 -1.54 -6.21
C SER A 141 -6.68 -2.57 -5.09
N HIS A 142 -5.94 -3.67 -5.29
CA HIS A 142 -5.72 -4.66 -4.24
C HIS A 142 -5.09 -4.03 -2.99
N PRO A 143 -5.54 -4.42 -1.78
CA PRO A 143 -6.54 -5.43 -1.44
C PRO A 143 -7.99 -4.89 -1.40
N GLY A 144 -8.21 -3.61 -1.67
CA GLY A 144 -9.52 -2.94 -1.66
C GLY A 144 -9.70 -1.99 -0.48
N GLY A 145 -10.68 -1.08 -0.60
CA GLY A 145 -10.95 -0.01 0.37
C GLY A 145 -11.38 -0.52 1.74
N LEU A 146 -11.97 -1.73 1.84
CA LEU A 146 -12.30 -2.35 3.12
C LEU A 146 -11.07 -2.67 3.98
N PHE A 147 -9.92 -2.92 3.36
CA PHE A 147 -8.66 -3.18 4.06
C PHE A 147 -7.88 -1.91 4.36
N ALA A 148 -8.32 -0.77 3.84
CA ALA A 148 -7.84 0.55 4.22
C ALA A 148 -8.79 1.10 5.30
N LEU A 149 -8.33 1.31 6.54
CA LEU A 149 -9.17 1.94 7.56
C LEU A 149 -9.04 3.47 7.46
N PRO A 150 -10.13 4.25 7.63
CA PRO A 150 -10.14 5.69 7.41
C PRO A 150 -9.53 6.46 8.60
N GLN A 151 -9.31 5.83 9.76
CA GLN A 151 -8.84 6.49 10.97
C GLN A 151 -7.51 5.95 11.48
N TYR A 152 -6.52 6.84 11.52
CA TYR A 152 -5.30 6.68 12.31
C TYR A 152 -5.35 7.62 13.51
N LYS A 153 -6.22 7.32 14.48
CA LYS A 153 -6.17 8.06 15.76
C LYS A 153 -4.93 7.70 16.55
N THR A 154 -4.46 6.46 16.43
CA THR A 154 -3.27 6.01 17.14
C THR A 154 -2.39 5.09 16.30
N PHE A 155 -1.09 5.13 16.52
CA PHE A 155 -0.11 4.23 15.90
C PHE A 155 0.63 3.40 16.93
N THR A 156 1.11 2.22 16.52
CA THR A 156 2.14 1.48 17.25
C THR A 156 3.49 1.82 16.67
N ALA A 157 4.43 2.25 17.50
CA ALA A 157 5.81 2.33 17.05
C ALA A 157 6.48 0.98 17.16
N VAL A 158 7.22 0.57 16.13
CA VAL A 158 8.08 -0.61 16.14
C VAL A 158 9.51 -0.11 16.05
N ILE A 159 10.32 -0.41 17.06
CA ILE A 159 11.72 0.00 17.12
C ILE A 159 12.59 -1.25 16.98
N HIS A 160 13.41 -1.29 15.94
CA HIS A 160 14.35 -2.38 15.70
C HIS A 160 15.63 -2.15 16.51
N ALA A 161 15.87 -3.02 17.50
CA ALA A 161 17.05 -2.98 18.35
C ALA A 161 18.02 -4.10 17.95
N VAL A 162 19.22 -3.73 17.53
CA VAL A 162 20.30 -4.65 17.13
C VAL A 162 21.52 -4.55 18.05
N THR A 163 21.61 -3.48 18.84
CA THR A 163 22.70 -3.31 19.82
C THR A 163 22.21 -3.49 21.26
N PRO A 164 23.08 -4.00 22.16
CA PRO A 164 22.72 -4.14 23.56
C PRO A 164 22.58 -2.77 24.24
N LEU A 165 21.71 -2.70 25.25
CA LEU A 165 21.54 -1.52 26.09
C LEU A 165 22.63 -1.47 27.17
N VAL A 166 23.69 -0.70 26.86
CA VAL A 166 24.89 -0.52 27.70
C VAL A 166 24.86 0.81 28.46
N SER A 167 24.19 1.85 27.95
CA SER A 167 24.18 3.19 28.56
C SER A 167 22.82 3.88 28.44
N GLN A 168 22.45 4.61 29.49
CA GLN A 168 21.26 5.48 29.53
C GLN A 168 21.30 6.63 28.50
N SER A 169 22.50 6.95 27.97
CA SER A 169 22.67 7.98 26.95
C SER A 169 22.42 7.48 25.51
N GLN A 170 22.15 6.19 25.31
CA GLN A 170 21.96 5.59 23.99
C GLN A 170 20.75 6.18 23.24
N PRO A 171 20.85 6.33 21.90
CA PRO A 171 19.78 6.91 21.08
C PRO A 171 18.42 6.23 21.25
N ILE A 172 18.39 4.89 21.32
CA ILE A 172 17.15 4.12 21.43
C ILE A 172 16.32 4.48 22.66
N LEU A 173 16.96 4.77 23.80
CA LEU A 173 16.25 5.18 25.03
C LEU A 173 15.63 6.56 24.89
N LYS A 174 16.33 7.49 24.23
CA LYS A 174 15.81 8.82 23.92
C LYS A 174 14.66 8.75 22.91
N LEU A 175 14.79 7.85 21.93
CA LEU A 175 13.76 7.59 20.92
C LEU A 175 12.48 7.05 21.56
N LEU A 176 12.59 6.05 22.45
CA LEU A 176 11.46 5.51 23.20
C LEU A 176 10.68 6.61 23.93
N VAL A 177 11.39 7.48 24.65
CA VAL A 177 10.79 8.60 25.38
C VAL A 177 10.17 9.62 24.43
N ALA A 178 10.81 9.91 23.30
CA ALA A 178 10.30 10.86 22.31
C ALA A 178 9.01 10.35 21.64
N VAL A 179 8.97 9.08 21.26
CA VAL A 179 7.78 8.43 20.69
C VAL A 179 6.64 8.38 21.70
N ALA A 180 6.94 8.00 22.94
CA ALA A 180 5.97 7.87 24.02
C ALA A 180 5.25 9.19 24.37
N LYS A 181 5.88 10.33 24.12
CA LYS A 181 5.29 11.67 24.33
C LYS A 181 4.19 12.00 23.33
N SER A 182 4.08 11.28 22.21
CA SER A 182 3.03 11.55 21.22
C SER A 182 1.68 11.12 21.77
N GLN A 183 0.70 12.03 21.75
CA GLN A 183 -0.70 11.75 22.12
C GLN A 183 -1.36 10.69 21.22
N TYR A 184 -0.76 10.41 20.06
CA TYR A 184 -1.24 9.43 19.10
C TYR A 184 -0.47 8.10 19.17
N CYS A 185 0.50 7.94 20.07
CA CYS A 185 1.17 6.65 20.26
C CYS A 185 0.32 5.76 21.19
N ALA A 186 -0.16 4.63 20.67
CA ALA A 186 -0.91 3.66 21.50
C ALA A 186 0.03 2.75 22.31
N GLN A 187 1.11 2.29 21.67
CA GLN A 187 2.10 1.40 22.26
C GLN A 187 3.41 1.46 21.47
N ILE A 188 4.49 1.00 22.11
CA ILE A 188 5.78 0.83 21.46
C ILE A 188 6.19 -0.65 21.56
N ILE A 189 6.51 -1.24 20.43
CA ILE A 189 7.08 -2.58 20.33
C ILE A 189 8.57 -2.43 20.05
N VAL A 190 9.41 -3.01 20.89
CA VAL A 190 10.84 -3.11 20.63
C VAL A 190 11.12 -4.52 20.13
N LEU A 191 11.49 -4.64 18.85
CA LEU A 191 11.95 -5.89 18.27
C LEU A 191 13.42 -6.07 18.65
N TRP A 192 13.69 -7.01 19.55
CA TRP A 192 15.00 -7.26 20.10
C TRP A 192 15.73 -8.31 19.24
N ASN A 193 16.49 -7.82 18.26
CA ASN A 193 17.34 -8.60 17.37
C ASN A 193 18.81 -8.48 17.79
N CYS A 194 19.07 -8.55 19.10
CA CYS A 194 20.43 -8.53 19.64
C CYS A 194 20.75 -9.90 20.24
N ASP A 195 21.93 -10.43 19.94
CA ASP A 195 22.43 -11.72 20.48
C ASP A 195 22.67 -11.70 22.00
N LYS A 196 22.43 -10.56 22.66
CA LYS A 196 22.57 -10.37 24.11
C LYS A 196 21.20 -10.45 24.79
N PRO A 197 21.15 -10.98 26.02
CA PRO A 197 19.89 -11.15 26.74
C PRO A 197 19.20 -9.81 27.00
N LEU A 198 17.87 -9.86 27.13
CA LEU A 198 17.05 -8.70 27.44
C LEU A 198 17.58 -7.94 28.67
N PRO A 199 17.76 -6.62 28.55
CA PRO A 199 18.12 -5.76 29.67
C PRO A 199 17.07 -5.83 30.78
N ALA A 200 17.56 -5.80 32.03
CA ALA A 200 16.70 -5.77 33.21
C ALA A 200 15.71 -4.60 33.16
N LYS A 201 14.51 -4.79 33.71
CA LYS A 201 13.38 -3.82 33.64
C LYS A 201 13.76 -2.39 34.02
N HIS A 202 14.66 -2.19 34.99
CA HIS A 202 15.10 -0.86 35.44
C HIS A 202 15.91 -0.07 34.40
N ARG A 203 16.43 -0.73 33.35
CA ARG A 203 17.21 -0.06 32.29
C ARG A 203 16.32 0.57 31.23
N TRP A 204 15.05 0.18 31.16
CA TRP A 204 14.08 0.73 30.24
C TRP A 204 13.48 2.02 30.80
N PRO A 205 13.18 3.02 29.96
CA PRO A 205 12.64 4.28 30.43
C PRO A 205 11.19 4.10 30.87
N ALA A 206 10.77 4.85 31.89
CA ALA A 206 9.36 4.97 32.24
C ALA A 206 8.65 5.81 31.16
N THR A 207 7.64 5.25 30.52
CA THR A 207 6.90 5.85 29.41
C THR A 207 5.41 5.95 29.73
N SER A 208 4.74 6.96 29.18
CA SER A 208 3.28 7.14 29.25
C SER A 208 2.50 6.07 28.48
N VAL A 209 3.15 5.40 27.53
CA VAL A 209 2.60 4.33 26.69
C VAL A 209 3.31 3.01 27.00
N PRO A 210 2.63 1.85 26.85
CA PRO A 210 3.23 0.56 27.11
C PRO A 210 4.36 0.27 26.12
N VAL A 211 5.52 -0.17 26.65
CA VAL A 211 6.66 -0.68 25.87
C VAL A 211 6.69 -2.19 26.00
N ILE A 212 6.52 -2.88 24.87
CA ILE A 212 6.54 -4.34 24.77
C ILE A 212 7.81 -4.74 24.06
N VAL A 213 8.66 -5.54 24.71
CA VAL A 213 9.87 -6.07 24.07
C VAL A 213 9.59 -7.49 23.60
N ILE A 214 9.91 -7.78 22.34
CA ILE A 214 9.70 -9.08 21.70
C ILE A 214 11.04 -9.58 21.20
N GLU A 215 11.40 -10.82 21.59
CA GLU A 215 12.51 -11.56 21.00
C GLU A 215 11.97 -12.38 19.82
N GLY A 216 12.54 -12.20 18.62
CA GLY A 216 12.16 -12.93 17.41
C GLY A 216 11.01 -12.32 16.59
N GLU A 217 10.70 -12.98 15.47
CA GLU A 217 9.95 -12.38 14.35
C GLU A 217 8.41 -12.45 14.45
N ASN A 218 7.82 -13.20 15.39
CA ASN A 218 6.40 -13.53 15.32
C ASN A 218 5.56 -12.97 16.47
N LYS A 219 5.11 -11.73 16.32
CA LYS A 219 3.80 -11.30 16.83
C LYS A 219 3.03 -10.50 15.79
N THR A 220 1.76 -10.85 15.64
CA THR A 220 0.81 -10.12 14.83
C THR A 220 0.56 -8.75 15.47
N ILE A 221 1.02 -7.68 14.82
CA ILE A 221 0.74 -6.32 15.26
C ILE A 221 -0.74 -6.05 14.98
N VAL A 222 -1.50 -5.78 16.05
CA VAL A 222 -2.96 -5.64 15.98
C VAL A 222 -3.39 -4.24 15.52
N THR A 223 -2.49 -3.26 15.55
CA THR A 223 -2.80 -1.85 15.26
C THR A 223 -2.66 -1.48 13.79
N ASP A 224 -3.48 -0.53 13.35
CA ASP A 224 -3.67 -0.25 11.91
C ASP A 224 -2.63 0.71 11.31
N ALA A 225 -1.93 1.49 12.13
CA ALA A 225 -0.75 2.24 11.75
C ALA A 225 0.47 1.74 12.51
N VAL A 226 1.51 1.36 11.77
CA VAL A 226 2.80 0.98 12.32
C VAL A 226 3.83 2.04 11.95
N LEU A 227 4.46 2.64 12.94
CA LEU A 227 5.62 3.51 12.78
C LEU A 227 6.88 2.70 13.02
N SER A 228 7.51 2.20 11.96
CA SER A 228 8.80 1.50 12.09
C SER A 228 9.98 2.48 12.16
N LEU A 229 10.90 2.25 13.09
CA LEU A 229 12.05 3.10 13.41
C LEU A 229 13.29 2.24 13.72
N ASP A 230 14.45 2.72 13.30
CA ASP A 230 15.74 2.17 13.72
C ASP A 230 16.12 2.69 15.12
N GLU A 231 16.89 1.92 15.88
CA GLU A 231 17.39 2.27 17.21
C GLU A 231 18.18 3.59 17.28
N ASP A 232 18.73 4.08 16.17
CA ASP A 232 19.48 5.34 16.08
C ASP A 232 18.68 6.53 15.54
N THR A 233 17.37 6.34 15.31
CA THR A 233 16.48 7.38 14.79
C THR A 233 16.34 8.54 15.79
N VAL A 234 16.38 9.78 15.29
CA VAL A 234 16.20 10.99 16.10
C VAL A 234 14.96 11.74 15.63
N LEU A 235 13.94 11.81 16.49
CA LEU A 235 12.71 12.57 16.24
C LEU A 235 12.88 14.03 16.70
N SER A 236 12.57 14.99 15.82
CA SER A 236 12.55 16.42 16.15
C SER A 236 11.20 16.82 16.76
N THR A 237 11.20 17.77 17.70
CA THR A 237 10.08 18.15 18.58
C THR A 237 8.93 18.92 17.92
N THR A 238 8.96 19.14 16.60
CA THR A 238 7.80 19.70 15.90
C THR A 238 6.82 18.58 15.62
N GLU A 239 5.52 18.78 15.91
CA GLU A 239 4.39 17.81 15.87
C GLU A 239 4.11 17.16 14.50
N ARG A 240 5.09 17.10 13.60
CA ARG A 240 5.02 16.49 12.30
C ARG A 240 6.15 15.48 12.18
N LEU A 241 5.76 14.25 11.87
CA LEU A 241 6.64 13.13 11.62
C LEU A 241 7.48 13.44 10.36
N VAL A 242 8.80 13.57 10.50
CA VAL A 242 9.76 13.77 9.40
C VAL A 242 10.86 12.69 9.40
N GLY A 243 11.07 12.02 8.25
CA GLY A 243 12.03 10.92 8.06
C GLY A 243 13.30 11.33 7.29
N TYR A 244 14.42 10.68 7.60
CA TYR A 244 15.77 11.00 7.11
C TYR A 244 16.54 9.66 6.95
N PRO A 245 17.28 9.27 5.87
CA PRO A 245 17.83 9.97 4.68
C PRO A 245 17.12 9.77 3.31
N ALA A 246 17.48 10.62 2.32
CA ALA A 246 17.07 10.46 0.92
C ALA A 246 18.15 9.82 0.01
N ARG A 247 17.74 9.05 -1.01
CA ARG A 247 18.58 8.38 -2.03
C ARG A 247 18.04 8.66 -3.45
N SER A 248 18.55 8.12 -4.55
CA SER A 248 17.90 8.23 -5.88
C SER A 248 18.28 7.06 -6.79
N HIS A 249 17.50 6.87 -7.84
CA HIS A 249 17.84 6.04 -8.97
C HIS A 249 18.10 6.90 -10.20
N PHE A 250 18.79 6.32 -11.17
CA PHE A 250 18.92 6.84 -12.53
C PHE A 250 19.04 5.66 -13.49
N TRP A 251 18.65 5.82 -14.74
CA TRP A 251 18.93 4.81 -15.76
C TRP A 251 20.34 5.02 -16.31
N ASP A 252 21.20 4.00 -16.25
CA ASP A 252 22.51 4.00 -16.90
C ASP A 252 22.38 3.36 -18.28
N SER A 253 22.24 4.20 -19.33
CA SER A 253 22.08 3.73 -20.71
C SER A 253 23.27 2.93 -21.23
N ASN A 254 24.48 3.12 -20.69
CA ASN A 254 25.67 2.39 -21.13
C ASN A 254 25.71 0.96 -20.58
N LYS A 255 25.03 0.71 -19.46
CA LYS A 255 25.03 -0.58 -18.77
C LYS A 255 23.65 -1.24 -18.76
N GLU A 256 22.67 -0.63 -19.44
CA GLU A 256 21.27 -1.05 -19.51
C GLU A 256 20.70 -1.48 -18.15
N ARG A 257 21.03 -0.70 -17.10
CA ARG A 257 20.63 -1.02 -15.74
C ARG A 257 20.30 0.24 -14.96
N TRP A 258 19.43 0.09 -13.97
CA TRP A 258 19.21 1.15 -12.99
C TRP A 258 20.46 1.31 -12.14
N GLY A 259 20.78 2.56 -11.82
CA GLY A 259 21.86 3.02 -10.96
C GLY A 259 21.31 3.53 -9.62
N TYR A 260 21.91 3.18 -8.48
CA TYR A 260 21.56 3.64 -7.14
C TYR A 260 22.57 4.69 -6.68
N THR A 261 22.10 5.87 -6.26
CA THR A 261 22.98 7.00 -5.93
C THR A 261 22.51 7.77 -4.70
N SER A 262 23.47 8.40 -4.02
CA SER A 262 23.26 9.39 -2.96
C SER A 262 23.42 10.84 -3.44
N LYS A 263 23.89 11.06 -4.69
CA LYS A 263 24.24 12.40 -5.23
C LYS A 263 23.04 13.22 -5.70
N TYR A 264 21.99 12.56 -6.15
CA TYR A 264 20.72 13.17 -6.56
C TYR A 264 19.61 12.69 -5.61
N TYR A 265 18.62 13.53 -5.32
CA TYR A 265 17.76 13.41 -4.13
C TYR A 265 16.33 12.94 -4.45
N HIS A 266 16.06 11.67 -4.73
CA HIS A 266 14.74 11.21 -5.21
C HIS A 266 14.22 9.84 -4.70
N PHE A 267 14.55 9.44 -3.49
CA PHE A 267 14.06 8.27 -2.74
C PHE A 267 14.12 8.56 -1.25
N LEU A 268 13.35 7.82 -0.47
CA LEU A 268 13.43 7.77 0.99
C LEU A 268 13.97 6.42 1.44
N PHE A 269 14.81 6.45 2.48
CA PHE A 269 14.90 5.34 3.42
C PHE A 269 13.68 5.36 4.35
N THR A 270 13.29 4.17 4.79
CA THR A 270 12.16 3.81 5.66
C THR A 270 12.20 4.32 7.10
N ASN A 271 13.03 5.30 7.47
CA ASN A 271 13.19 5.60 8.90
C ASN A 271 12.09 6.51 9.46
N LEU A 272 10.98 6.60 8.72
CA LEU A 272 9.73 7.14 9.19
C LEU A 272 8.61 6.81 8.20
N PHE A 273 7.90 5.72 8.44
CA PHE A 273 6.74 5.38 7.62
C PHE A 273 5.55 5.15 8.54
N PHE A 274 4.45 5.89 8.31
CA PHE A 274 3.15 5.38 8.72
C PHE A 274 2.83 4.26 7.74
N LEU A 275 3.22 3.03 8.07
CA LEU A 275 2.77 1.86 7.33
C LEU A 275 1.30 1.70 7.68
N LEU A 276 0.45 2.20 6.78
CA LEU A 276 -0.93 1.76 6.73
C LEU A 276 -0.86 0.23 6.67
N ARG A 277 -1.56 -0.45 7.59
CA ARG A 277 -1.74 -1.92 7.61
C ARG A 277 -1.99 -2.51 6.22
N TYR A 278 -2.66 -1.73 5.37
CA TYR A 278 -2.82 -1.95 3.93
C TYR A 278 -1.52 -2.33 3.19
N TYR A 279 -0.45 -1.55 3.29
CA TYR A 279 0.80 -1.81 2.56
C TYR A 279 1.61 -2.95 3.18
N HIS A 280 1.53 -3.13 4.50
CA HIS A 280 2.12 -4.30 5.15
C HIS A 280 1.41 -5.59 4.73
N PHE A 281 0.08 -5.57 4.60
CA PHE A 281 -0.69 -6.69 4.07
C PHE A 281 -0.26 -7.03 2.64
N LEU A 282 -0.11 -6.01 1.78
CA LEU A 282 0.38 -6.23 0.41
C LEU A 282 1.80 -6.78 0.39
N TYR A 283 2.69 -6.25 1.24
CA TYR A 283 4.05 -6.76 1.35
C TYR A 283 4.06 -8.24 1.74
N THR A 284 3.23 -8.62 2.72
CA THR A 284 3.20 -9.98 3.25
C THR A 284 2.52 -10.96 2.31
N ASN A 285 1.36 -10.60 1.74
CA ASN A 285 0.47 -11.54 1.04
C ASN A 285 0.52 -11.43 -0.48
N PHE A 286 0.91 -10.28 -1.03
CA PHE A 286 0.90 -10.04 -2.48
C PHE A 286 2.30 -10.18 -3.11
N LEU A 287 3.35 -9.79 -2.39
CA LEU A 287 4.71 -9.96 -2.91
C LEU A 287 5.12 -11.46 -2.90
N PRO A 288 5.81 -11.91 -3.96
CA PRO A 288 6.24 -13.29 -4.08
C PRO A 288 7.28 -13.64 -3.03
N ALA A 289 7.29 -14.91 -2.61
CA ALA A 289 8.25 -15.44 -1.65
C ALA A 289 9.71 -15.27 -2.11
N SER A 290 9.97 -15.22 -3.43
CA SER A 290 11.32 -15.03 -3.98
C SER A 290 11.91 -13.64 -3.68
N LEU A 291 11.08 -12.59 -3.68
CA LEU A 291 11.54 -11.24 -3.35
C LEU A 291 11.72 -11.07 -1.85
N LYS A 292 10.80 -11.60 -1.05
CA LYS A 292 10.91 -11.60 0.42
C LYS A 292 12.13 -12.39 0.88
N GLY A 293 12.30 -13.62 0.39
CA GLY A 293 13.47 -14.45 0.72
C GLY A 293 14.80 -13.82 0.31
N MET A 294 14.84 -13.01 -0.75
CA MET A 294 16.04 -12.22 -1.10
C MET A 294 16.33 -11.14 -0.07
N VAL A 295 15.30 -10.42 0.39
CA VAL A 295 15.44 -9.41 1.45
C VAL A 295 15.91 -10.06 2.74
N ASP A 296 15.31 -11.19 3.12
CA ASP A 296 15.66 -11.94 4.34
C ASP A 296 17.10 -12.44 4.29
N GLN A 297 17.54 -12.99 3.15
CA GLN A 297 18.92 -13.47 2.95
C GLN A 297 19.96 -12.35 3.00
N LEU A 298 19.62 -11.18 2.45
CA LEU A 298 20.53 -10.04 2.40
C LEU A 298 20.50 -9.19 3.66
N ALA A 299 19.49 -9.37 4.51
CA ALA A 299 19.17 -8.46 5.63
C ALA A 299 19.22 -6.98 5.20
N ASN A 300 18.75 -6.71 3.97
CA ASN A 300 18.87 -5.41 3.31
C ASN A 300 17.77 -5.28 2.24
N CYS A 301 17.56 -4.07 1.73
CA CYS A 301 16.64 -3.77 0.64
C CYS A 301 15.14 -3.93 0.94
N GLU A 302 14.74 -4.24 2.18
CA GLU A 302 13.33 -4.25 2.61
C GLU A 302 12.65 -2.91 2.32
N ASP A 303 13.38 -1.83 2.61
CA ASP A 303 12.99 -0.45 2.39
C ASP A 303 12.77 -0.12 0.92
N ILE A 304 13.68 -0.58 0.06
CA ILE A 304 13.57 -0.43 -1.39
C ILE A 304 12.34 -1.21 -1.87
N LEU A 305 12.17 -2.46 -1.45
CA LEU A 305 11.03 -3.29 -1.87
C LEU A 305 9.68 -2.69 -1.44
N MET A 306 9.59 -2.15 -0.22
CA MET A 306 8.39 -1.47 0.26
C MET A 306 8.09 -0.20 -0.55
N ASN A 307 9.10 0.62 -0.87
CA ASN A 307 8.91 1.80 -1.73
C ASN A 307 8.47 1.42 -3.15
N PHE A 308 9.05 0.36 -3.73
CA PHE A 308 8.59 -0.19 -5.01
C PHE A 308 7.12 -0.57 -4.97
N LEU A 309 6.69 -1.30 -3.92
CA LEU A 309 5.31 -1.72 -3.73
C LEU A 309 4.37 -0.51 -3.60
N VAL A 310 4.67 0.43 -2.70
CA VAL A 310 3.83 1.61 -2.46
C VAL A 310 3.74 2.47 -3.71
N SER A 311 4.84 2.74 -4.40
CA SER A 311 4.82 3.52 -5.65
C SER A 311 4.11 2.78 -6.78
N ALA A 312 4.24 1.45 -6.87
CA ALA A 312 3.54 0.66 -7.88
C ALA A 312 2.02 0.73 -7.69
N VAL A 313 1.55 0.74 -6.43
CA VAL A 313 0.12 0.81 -6.07
C VAL A 313 -0.41 2.23 -6.18
N THR A 314 0.26 3.20 -5.57
CA THR A 314 -0.24 4.59 -5.48
C THR A 314 -0.06 5.38 -6.77
N LYS A 315 0.93 5.00 -7.61
CA LYS A 315 1.44 5.82 -8.72
C LYS A 315 1.91 7.22 -8.29
N LEU A 316 2.07 7.44 -6.99
CA LEU A 316 2.52 8.70 -6.42
C LEU A 316 4.00 8.62 -6.07
N PRO A 317 4.72 9.75 -6.15
CA PRO A 317 6.10 9.79 -5.75
C PRO A 317 6.22 9.73 -4.21
N PRO A 318 7.28 9.11 -3.66
CA PRO A 318 7.52 9.09 -2.22
C PRO A 318 7.78 10.51 -1.65
N ILE A 319 7.30 10.81 -0.43
CA ILE A 319 7.34 12.17 0.18
C ILE A 319 8.63 12.45 1.00
N LYS A 320 9.43 13.44 0.58
CA LYS A 320 10.83 13.72 1.00
C LYS A 320 11.04 14.37 2.39
N SER A 321 12.13 14.03 3.09
CA SER A 321 12.91 14.95 3.98
C SER A 321 14.39 14.54 4.20
N SER A 322 15.23 15.44 4.74
CA SER A 322 16.71 15.48 4.57
C SER A 322 17.57 15.22 5.82
N ARG A 323 18.43 14.18 5.82
CA ARG A 323 19.87 14.17 6.25
C ARG A 323 20.45 12.76 6.14
N ALA A 324 21.74 12.62 5.86
CA ALA A 324 22.42 11.35 5.54
C ALA A 324 22.62 10.39 6.75
N SER A 325 22.35 9.08 6.52
CA SER A 325 22.81 7.97 7.37
C SER A 325 24.27 7.58 7.07
N ARG A 326 24.95 7.04 8.09
CA ARG A 326 26.40 6.81 8.26
C ARG A 326 26.95 5.52 7.62
N TRP A 327 26.23 4.87 6.71
CA TRP A 327 26.71 3.64 6.06
C TRP A 327 27.43 3.97 4.74
N ALA A 328 28.75 4.14 4.84
CA ALA A 328 29.66 4.41 3.72
C ALA A 328 30.36 3.13 3.22
N ASP A 329 29.72 1.96 3.39
CA ASP A 329 30.25 0.68 2.93
C ASP A 329 29.97 0.48 1.42
N PRO A 330 31.00 0.35 0.56
CA PRO A 330 30.83 0.09 -0.86
C PRO A 330 30.00 -1.16 -1.19
N ASP A 331 30.11 -2.22 -0.39
CA ASP A 331 29.41 -3.48 -0.64
C ASP A 331 27.91 -3.34 -0.38
N HIS A 332 27.55 -2.57 0.65
CA HIS A 332 26.17 -2.21 0.94
C HIS A 332 25.50 -1.43 -0.21
N PHE A 333 26.24 -0.53 -0.89
CA PHE A 333 25.74 0.17 -2.09
C PHE A 333 25.55 -0.78 -3.28
N ALA A 334 26.49 -1.70 -3.50
CA ALA A 334 26.41 -2.69 -4.58
C ALA A 334 25.25 -3.67 -4.39
N GLN A 335 24.98 -4.11 -3.15
CA GLN A 335 23.84 -4.96 -2.85
C GLN A 335 22.50 -4.28 -3.14
N ARG A 336 22.33 -3.03 -2.68
CA ARG A 336 21.11 -2.24 -2.94
C ARG A 336 20.88 -1.99 -4.42
N GLN A 337 21.96 -1.81 -5.16
CA GLN A 337 21.91 -1.71 -6.61
C GLN A 337 21.33 -2.97 -7.26
N THR A 338 21.78 -4.13 -6.81
CA THR A 338 21.32 -5.44 -7.30
C THR A 338 19.86 -5.67 -6.97
N CYS A 339 19.45 -5.39 -5.72
CA CYS A 339 18.05 -5.47 -5.29
C CYS A 339 17.14 -4.62 -6.19
N MET A 340 17.51 -3.36 -6.43
CA MET A 340 16.72 -2.44 -7.24
C MET A 340 16.46 -2.96 -8.66
N ASN A 341 17.48 -3.51 -9.31
CA ASN A 341 17.33 -4.06 -10.66
C ASN A 341 16.46 -5.32 -10.66
N LYS A 342 16.61 -6.19 -9.64
CA LYS A 342 15.79 -7.39 -9.49
C LYS A 342 14.32 -7.05 -9.25
N PHE A 343 14.05 -6.07 -8.39
CA PHE A 343 12.70 -5.59 -8.13
C PHE A 343 12.10 -4.94 -9.38
N ALA A 344 12.84 -4.07 -10.07
CA ALA A 344 12.36 -3.46 -11.32
C ALA A 344 12.02 -4.50 -12.38
N SER A 345 12.83 -5.56 -12.50
CA SER A 345 12.52 -6.67 -13.40
C SER A 345 11.22 -7.38 -13.04
N TRP A 346 10.97 -7.65 -11.75
CA TRP A 346 9.74 -8.32 -11.32
C TRP A 346 8.49 -7.43 -11.47
N PHE A 347 8.60 -6.14 -11.12
CA PHE A 347 7.53 -5.18 -11.30
C PHE A 347 7.29 -4.78 -12.78
N GLY A 348 8.09 -5.33 -13.72
CA GLY A 348 7.99 -5.04 -15.16
C GLY A 348 8.52 -3.66 -15.58
N GLY A 349 9.18 -2.95 -14.66
CA GLY A 349 9.69 -1.60 -14.88
C GLY A 349 10.04 -0.91 -13.55
N MET A 350 10.42 0.36 -13.62
CA MET A 350 10.69 1.17 -12.43
C MET A 350 9.40 1.90 -11.99
N PRO A 351 8.73 1.45 -10.91
CA PRO A 351 7.48 2.06 -10.47
C PRO A 351 7.69 3.37 -9.70
N MET A 352 8.89 3.63 -9.18
CA MET A 352 9.14 4.79 -8.34
C MET A 352 9.27 6.05 -9.20
N VAL A 353 8.35 6.99 -8.97
CA VAL A 353 8.31 8.28 -9.68
C VAL A 353 9.10 9.33 -8.90
N HIS A 354 9.79 10.23 -9.60
CA HIS A 354 10.53 11.31 -8.98
C HIS A 354 9.60 12.30 -8.24
N SER A 355 9.88 12.56 -6.96
CA SER A 355 9.23 13.65 -6.21
C SER A 355 10.00 14.95 -6.38
N GLN A 356 9.33 16.00 -6.85
CA GLN A 356 9.88 17.36 -6.85
C GLN A 356 9.51 18.12 -5.56
N MET A 357 8.59 17.59 -4.75
CA MET A 357 8.09 18.26 -3.55
C MET A 357 9.07 18.09 -2.39
N ARG A 358 9.58 19.22 -1.90
CA ARG A 358 10.49 19.31 -0.76
C ARG A 358 9.80 20.11 0.34
N LEU A 359 9.46 19.45 1.45
CA LEU A 359 8.93 20.11 2.64
C LEU A 359 10.09 20.50 3.54
N ASP A 360 10.62 21.69 3.29
CA ASP A 360 11.65 22.26 4.14
C ASP A 360 11.04 22.84 5.43
N PRO A 361 11.69 22.68 6.59
CA PRO A 361 11.29 23.41 7.79
C PRO A 361 11.29 24.91 7.52
N VAL A 362 10.41 25.68 8.16
CA VAL A 362 10.29 27.14 7.99
C VAL A 362 11.65 27.87 8.12
N LEU A 363 12.59 27.29 8.88
CA LEU A 363 13.93 27.82 9.13
C LEU A 363 15.02 27.33 8.17
N PHE A 364 14.70 26.59 7.10
CA PHE A 364 15.68 25.93 6.22
C PHE A 364 16.65 26.89 5.49
N LYS A 365 16.32 28.18 5.45
CA LYS A 365 17.21 29.25 4.95
C LYS A 365 17.52 30.31 6.00
N ASP A 366 17.06 30.11 7.22
CA ASP A 366 17.19 31.12 8.25
C ASP A 366 18.58 31.07 8.87
N GLN A 367 19.24 32.23 8.97
CA GLN A 367 20.58 32.33 9.53
C GLN A 367 20.58 32.14 11.05
N VAL A 368 19.44 31.85 11.67
CA VAL A 368 19.28 31.66 13.12
C VAL A 368 20.31 30.68 13.70
N SER A 369 20.70 29.60 12.98
CA SER A 369 21.77 28.70 13.46
C SER A 369 23.18 29.33 13.46
N ILE A 370 23.44 30.26 12.55
CA ILE A 370 24.69 31.03 12.45
C ILE A 370 24.67 32.17 13.49
N LEU A 371 23.54 32.84 13.64
CA LEU A 371 23.31 33.91 14.61
C LEU A 371 23.36 33.38 16.06
N ARG A 372 22.76 32.22 16.35
CA ARG A 372 22.89 31.54 17.66
C ARG A 372 24.33 31.14 18.00
N LYS A 373 25.12 30.75 16.99
CA LYS A 373 26.55 30.51 17.19
C LYS A 373 27.35 31.78 17.45
N LYS A 374 26.91 32.91 16.88
CA LYS A 374 27.52 34.24 17.05
C LYS A 374 27.15 34.89 18.38
N TYR A 375 25.95 34.63 18.91
CA TYR A 375 25.44 35.18 20.17
C TYR A 375 25.06 34.06 21.15
N ARG A 376 26.07 33.33 21.64
CA ARG A 376 25.85 32.18 22.54
C ARG A 376 25.27 32.59 23.90
N ASP A 377 25.43 33.85 24.30
CA ASP A 377 25.02 34.34 25.62
C ASP A 377 23.62 34.97 25.65
N ILE A 378 22.91 35.04 24.52
CA ILE A 378 21.53 35.56 24.48
C ILE A 378 20.54 34.66 25.25
N GLU A 379 20.84 33.38 25.41
CA GLU A 379 19.99 32.42 26.16
C GLU A 379 20.31 32.39 27.68
N ARG A 380 21.15 33.31 28.19
CA ARG A 380 21.55 33.41 29.61
C ARG A 380 20.90 34.57 30.38
N LEU A 381 19.91 35.25 29.80
CA LEU A 381 19.13 36.31 30.46
C LEU A 381 17.82 35.78 31.04
#